data_AF-A0A2G9U750-F1
#
_entry.id   AF-A0A2G9U750-F1
#
_cell.length_a   1.000
_cell.length_b   1.000
_cell.length_c   1.000
_cell.angle_alpha   90.00
_cell.angle_beta   90.00
_cell.angle_gamma   90.00
#
_symmetry.space_group_name_H-M   'P 1'
#
loop_
_entity.id
_entity.type
_entity.pdbx_description
1 polymer ?
#
loop_
_entity_poly.entity_id
_entity_poly.type
_entity_poly.pdbx_seq_one_letter_code
_entity_poly.pdbx_strand_id
1 'polypeptide(L)'
;MYGSGYSGQGGMLASAPTIKTENAINNLLVSKKLVIAKTSGGTLRLKVNTNTQLSGATEEEQAIFTLIEDSKRKGIWIRELRDGSGLSQIQLRKVLKSLEQKKLIKNIKSRRKQAIDSHPDDISMQKELSCVRSQEVADFIMEKRVLNVSITVEDVERILEVAILDGAIERRPDGK
;
A
#
# COMPACT_ATOMS: atom_id res chain seq x y z
N MET A 1 -1.58 63.51 -37.53
CA MET A 1 -2.42 64.28 -36.60
C MET A 1 -3.74 63.51 -36.51
N TYR A 2 -4.09 62.73 -35.49
CA TYR A 2 -3.86 62.80 -34.05
C TYR A 2 -3.50 61.42 -33.49
N GLY A 3 -2.59 61.41 -32.52
CA GLY A 3 -2.39 60.26 -31.63
C GLY A 3 -3.36 60.31 -30.46
N SER A 4 -3.58 59.15 -29.84
CA SER A 4 -3.90 59.09 -28.41
C SER A 4 -3.40 57.75 -27.88
N GLY A 5 -2.34 57.83 -27.09
CA GLY A 5 -1.68 56.69 -26.48
C GLY A 5 -2.47 56.18 -25.28
N TYR A 6 -2.49 54.86 -25.13
CA TYR A 6 -2.76 54.22 -23.85
C TYR A 6 -1.47 53.57 -23.38
N SER A 7 -0.75 54.32 -22.55
CA SER A 7 0.26 53.82 -21.63
C SER A 7 -0.45 53.08 -20.51
N GLY A 8 -0.45 51.74 -20.57
CA GLY A 8 -0.75 50.87 -19.45
C GLY A 8 0.43 49.93 -19.25
N GLN A 9 1.36 50.30 -18.38
CA GLN A 9 2.41 49.42 -17.87
C GLN A 9 1.75 48.24 -17.13
N GLY A 10 1.46 47.16 -17.85
CA GLY A 10 1.25 45.85 -17.24
C GLY A 10 2.61 45.18 -17.10
N GLY A 11 3.11 45.09 -15.86
CA GLY A 11 4.40 44.50 -15.55
C GLY A 11 4.58 43.16 -16.24
N MET A 12 5.64 43.06 -17.06
CA MET A 12 6.19 41.80 -17.54
C MET A 12 6.56 40.96 -16.30
N LEU A 13 5.66 40.06 -15.90
CA LEU A 13 6.07 38.92 -15.10
C LEU A 13 7.09 38.17 -15.96
N ALA A 14 8.36 38.28 -15.56
CA ALA A 14 9.48 37.65 -16.23
C ALA A 14 9.11 36.19 -16.54
N SER A 15 8.85 35.89 -17.80
CA SER A 15 8.60 34.52 -18.24
C SER A 15 9.93 33.79 -18.04
N ALA A 16 10.06 33.08 -16.93
CA ALA A 16 11.03 31.99 -16.82
C ALA A 16 10.96 31.19 -18.13
N PRO A 17 12.10 30.78 -18.71
CA PRO A 17 12.16 30.23 -20.06
C PRO A 17 11.12 29.13 -20.20
N THR A 18 10.03 29.44 -20.92
CA THR A 18 8.80 28.61 -20.98
C THR A 18 9.14 27.18 -21.36
N ILE A 19 10.13 27.03 -22.25
CA ILE A 19 10.69 25.77 -22.74
C ILE A 19 11.31 24.92 -21.62
N LYS A 20 12.00 25.50 -20.63
CA LYS A 20 12.60 24.72 -19.53
C LYS A 20 11.52 24.17 -18.60
N THR A 21 10.50 24.98 -18.31
CA THR A 21 9.37 24.57 -17.48
C THR A 21 8.50 23.52 -18.19
N GLU A 22 8.24 23.68 -19.49
CA GLU A 22 7.54 22.71 -20.33
C GLU A 22 8.27 21.37 -20.40
N ASN A 23 9.59 21.39 -20.64
CA ASN A 23 10.40 20.18 -20.66
C ASN A 23 10.45 19.50 -19.28
N ALA A 24 10.54 20.28 -18.19
CA ALA A 24 10.47 19.74 -16.84
C ALA A 24 9.11 19.09 -16.56
N ILE A 25 8.00 19.73 -16.96
CA ILE A 25 6.65 19.17 -16.80
C ILE A 25 6.50 17.88 -17.62
N ASN A 26 6.93 17.88 -18.89
CA ASN A 26 6.88 16.69 -19.72
C ASN A 26 7.72 15.54 -19.13
N ASN A 27 8.91 15.83 -18.62
CA ASN A 27 9.74 14.81 -17.96
C ASN A 27 9.07 14.24 -16.70
N LEU A 28 8.37 15.07 -15.93
CA LEU A 28 7.65 14.64 -14.72
C LEU A 28 6.37 13.85 -15.04
N LEU A 29 5.71 14.17 -16.16
CA LEU A 29 4.57 13.39 -16.68
C LEU A 29 5.03 12.04 -17.24
N VAL A 30 6.11 12.01 -18.03
CA VAL A 30 6.68 10.77 -18.58
C VAL A 30 7.20 9.85 -17.49
N SER A 31 7.84 10.40 -16.45
CA SER A 31 8.26 9.63 -15.27
C SER A 31 7.11 9.26 -14.33
N LYS A 32 5.84 9.55 -14.71
CA LYS A 32 4.61 9.29 -13.95
C LYS A 32 4.59 9.88 -12.54
N LYS A 33 5.45 10.86 -12.25
CA LYS A 33 5.49 11.61 -10.98
C LYS A 33 4.39 12.67 -10.91
N LEU A 34 3.87 13.10 -12.06
CA LEU A 34 2.71 13.97 -12.19
C LEU A 34 1.61 13.28 -13.00
N VAL A 35 0.36 13.59 -12.67
CA VAL A 35 -0.85 13.16 -13.38
C VAL A 35 -1.72 14.38 -13.66
N ILE A 36 -2.29 14.46 -14.86
CA ILE A 36 -3.22 15.52 -15.24
C ILE A 36 -4.63 15.10 -14.81
N ALA A 37 -5.28 15.90 -13.96
CA ALA A 37 -6.64 15.69 -13.51
C ALA A 37 -7.57 16.80 -14.03
N LYS A 38 -8.70 16.42 -14.62
CA LYS A 38 -9.73 17.38 -15.07
C LYS A 38 -10.70 17.66 -13.92
N THR A 39 -10.92 18.93 -13.62
CA THR A 39 -11.95 19.36 -12.65
C THR A 39 -13.30 19.44 -13.37
N SER A 40 -14.41 19.25 -12.65
CA SER A 40 -15.78 19.31 -13.20
C SER A 40 -16.08 20.61 -13.97
N GLY A 41 -15.39 21.71 -13.65
CA GLY A 41 -15.44 22.98 -14.38
C GLY A 41 -14.51 23.10 -15.61
N GLY A 42 -13.97 22.00 -16.14
CA GLY A 42 -13.14 21.99 -17.35
C GLY A 42 -11.66 22.36 -17.15
N THR A 43 -11.26 22.90 -16.00
CA THR A 43 -9.86 23.23 -15.68
C THR A 43 -9.02 21.97 -15.43
N LEU A 44 -7.87 21.89 -16.11
CA LEU A 44 -6.85 20.86 -15.87
C LEU A 44 -5.96 21.27 -14.68
N ARG A 45 -5.73 20.34 -13.75
CA ARG A 45 -4.80 20.50 -12.63
C ARG A 45 -3.77 19.39 -12.65
N LEU A 46 -2.52 19.73 -12.36
CA LEU A 46 -1.45 18.76 -12.14
C LEU A 46 -1.56 18.24 -10.71
N LYS A 47 -1.66 16.91 -10.56
CA LYS A 47 -1.57 16.23 -9.28
C LYS A 47 -0.24 15.49 -9.20
N VAL A 48 0.41 15.58 -8.05
CA VAL A 48 1.59 14.76 -7.76
C VAL A 48 1.12 13.33 -7.52
N ASN A 49 1.79 12.39 -8.17
CA ASN A 49 1.56 10.97 -7.96
C ASN A 49 2.29 10.54 -6.69
N THR A 50 1.53 10.21 -5.66
CA THR A 50 2.08 9.77 -4.36
C THR A 50 2.37 8.28 -4.32
N ASN A 51 1.95 7.53 -5.35
CA ASN A 51 1.99 6.07 -5.37
C ASN A 51 3.22 5.60 -6.16
N THR A 52 3.83 4.50 -5.72
CA THR A 52 5.10 4.04 -6.28
C THR A 52 4.89 3.63 -7.72
N GLN A 53 5.65 4.27 -8.62
CA GLN A 53 5.60 3.96 -10.04
C GLN A 53 6.56 2.81 -10.33
N LEU A 54 6.00 1.68 -10.73
CA LEU A 54 6.78 0.50 -11.08
C LEU A 54 7.35 0.70 -12.49
N SER A 55 8.69 0.80 -12.58
CA SER A 55 9.40 0.90 -13.86
C SER A 55 9.18 -0.37 -14.69
N GLY A 56 8.64 -0.23 -15.90
CA GLY A 56 8.37 -1.35 -16.81
C GLY A 56 7.11 -2.17 -16.48
N ALA A 57 6.26 -1.70 -15.56
CA ALA A 57 4.97 -2.33 -15.29
C ALA A 57 3.91 -1.96 -16.32
N THR A 58 2.98 -2.89 -16.59
CA THR A 58 1.79 -2.60 -17.41
C THR A 58 0.87 -1.62 -16.68
N GLU A 59 -0.02 -0.95 -17.42
CA GLU A 59 -1.02 -0.05 -16.83
C GLU A 59 -1.93 -0.79 -15.84
N GLU A 60 -2.25 -2.05 -16.13
CA GLU A 60 -3.00 -2.96 -15.27
C GLU A 60 -2.26 -3.28 -13.96
N GLU A 61 -0.95 -3.58 -14.04
CA GLU A 61 -0.08 -3.81 -12.88
C GLU A 61 0.00 -2.59 -11.98
N GLN A 62 0.17 -1.40 -12.59
CA GLN A 62 0.24 -0.14 -11.85
C GLN A 62 -1.08 0.19 -11.15
N ALA A 63 -2.22 -0.05 -11.80
CA ALA A 63 -3.55 0.17 -11.21
C ALA A 63 -3.78 -0.73 -9.99
N ILE A 64 -3.50 -2.03 -10.11
CA ILE A 64 -3.63 -2.98 -8.99
C ILE A 64 -2.68 -2.63 -7.85
N PHE A 65 -1.42 -2.32 -8.17
CA PHE A 65 -0.42 -1.99 -7.17
C PHE A 65 -0.79 -0.72 -6.39
N THR A 66 -1.30 0.29 -7.09
CA THR A 66 -1.82 1.52 -6.48
C THR A 66 -2.96 1.24 -5.49
N LEU A 67 -3.94 0.43 -5.88
CA LEU A 67 -5.06 0.05 -5.00
C LEU A 67 -4.58 -0.73 -3.76
N ILE A 68 -3.54 -1.55 -3.91
CA ILE A 68 -2.92 -2.27 -2.80
C ILE A 68 -2.17 -1.30 -1.86
N GLU A 69 -1.40 -0.36 -2.40
CA GLU A 69 -0.71 0.67 -1.60
C GLU A 69 -1.69 1.53 -0.79
N ASP A 70 -2.80 1.95 -1.41
CA ASP A 70 -3.84 2.74 -0.74
C ASP A 70 -4.47 1.98 0.45
N SER A 71 -4.50 0.65 0.38
CA SER A 71 -5.03 -0.21 1.45
C SER A 71 -4.08 -0.40 2.64
N LYS A 72 -2.81 0.04 2.51
CA LYS A 72 -1.77 0.02 3.55
C LYS A 72 -1.71 -1.33 4.30
N ARG A 73 -2.09 -1.33 5.57
CA ARG A 73 -2.00 -2.48 6.50
C ARG A 73 -3.28 -3.30 6.59
N LYS A 74 -4.39 -2.83 6.03
CA LYS A 74 -5.69 -3.52 6.13
C LYS A 74 -5.80 -4.66 5.11
N GLY A 75 -4.97 -4.63 4.08
CA GLY A 75 -5.12 -5.49 2.91
C GLY A 75 -6.32 -5.08 2.06
N ILE A 76 -6.48 -5.74 0.91
CA ILE A 76 -7.56 -5.46 -0.04
C ILE A 76 -8.23 -6.75 -0.48
N TRP A 77 -9.55 -6.72 -0.62
CA TRP A 77 -10.31 -7.88 -1.07
C TRP A 77 -10.20 -8.03 -2.58
N ILE A 78 -10.15 -9.28 -3.09
CA ILE A 78 -10.06 -9.52 -4.54
C ILE A 78 -11.27 -8.95 -5.31
N ARG A 79 -12.42 -8.86 -4.62
CA ARG A 79 -13.64 -8.25 -5.16
C ARG A 79 -13.46 -6.75 -5.36
N GLU A 80 -12.96 -6.06 -4.35
CA GLU A 80 -12.63 -4.62 -4.42
C GLU A 80 -11.54 -4.32 -5.44
N LEU A 81 -10.52 -5.19 -5.54
CA LEU A 81 -9.48 -5.07 -6.58
C LEU A 81 -10.06 -5.15 -7.99
N ARG A 82 -11.01 -6.06 -8.21
CA ARG A 82 -11.67 -6.21 -9.52
C ARG A 82 -12.53 -4.99 -9.82
N ASP A 83 -13.36 -4.58 -8.86
CA ASP A 83 -14.30 -3.49 -9.04
C ASP A 83 -13.57 -2.14 -9.18
N GLY A 84 -12.40 -1.98 -8.54
CA GLY A 84 -11.54 -0.79 -8.65
C GLY A 84 -10.61 -0.75 -9.85
N SER A 85 -10.18 -1.91 -10.39
CA SER A 85 -9.31 -1.98 -11.58
C SER A 85 -10.06 -2.11 -12.90
N GLY A 86 -11.32 -2.53 -12.88
CA GLY A 86 -12.11 -2.80 -14.10
C GLY A 86 -11.64 -4.02 -14.90
N LEU A 87 -10.69 -4.81 -14.37
CA LEU A 87 -10.09 -5.95 -15.06
C LEU A 87 -10.96 -7.21 -14.96
N SER A 88 -10.92 -8.06 -15.99
CA SER A 88 -11.56 -9.38 -15.92
C SER A 88 -10.89 -10.26 -14.85
N GLN A 89 -11.63 -11.22 -14.30
CA GLN A 89 -11.13 -12.14 -13.27
C GLN A 89 -9.85 -12.91 -13.70
N ILE A 90 -9.71 -13.18 -15.00
CA ILE A 90 -8.55 -13.88 -15.58
C ILE A 90 -7.33 -12.93 -15.64
N GLN A 91 -7.53 -11.70 -16.14
CA GLN A 91 -6.47 -10.68 -16.17
C GLN A 91 -5.98 -10.37 -14.76
N LEU A 92 -6.89 -10.12 -13.81
CA LEU A 92 -6.56 -9.86 -12.41
C LEU A 92 -5.69 -10.97 -11.81
N ARG A 93 -6.03 -12.24 -12.04
CA ARG A 93 -5.23 -13.38 -11.55
C ARG A 93 -3.84 -13.45 -12.19
N LYS A 94 -3.72 -13.19 -13.49
CA LYS A 94 -2.43 -13.15 -14.18
C LYS A 94 -1.54 -12.02 -13.64
N VAL A 95 -2.11 -10.83 -13.47
CA VAL A 95 -1.40 -9.66 -12.95
C VAL A 95 -0.95 -9.87 -11.50
N LEU A 96 -1.83 -10.37 -10.62
CA LEU A 96 -1.47 -10.71 -9.24
C LEU A 96 -0.32 -11.72 -9.19
N LYS A 97 -0.32 -12.73 -10.06
CA LYS A 97 0.77 -13.72 -10.13
C LYS A 97 2.09 -13.10 -10.62
N SER A 98 2.04 -12.19 -11.60
CA SER A 98 3.21 -11.42 -12.06
C SER A 98 3.81 -10.55 -10.95
N LEU A 99 2.95 -9.81 -10.23
CA LEU A 99 3.35 -8.96 -9.11
C LEU A 99 3.93 -9.77 -7.93
N GLU A 100 3.37 -10.95 -7.67
CA GLU A 100 3.88 -11.88 -6.65
C GLU A 100 5.26 -12.43 -7.05
N GLN A 101 5.45 -12.80 -8.32
CA GLN A 101 6.75 -13.26 -8.84
C GLN A 101 7.83 -12.17 -8.75
N LYS A 102 7.45 -10.91 -8.96
CA LYS A 102 8.32 -9.72 -8.78
C LYS A 102 8.57 -9.37 -7.31
N LYS A 103 7.98 -10.11 -6.35
CA LYS A 103 8.04 -9.87 -4.89
C LYS A 103 7.53 -8.49 -4.46
N LEU A 104 6.66 -7.88 -5.26
CA LEU A 104 6.06 -6.57 -4.97
C LEU A 104 4.83 -6.71 -4.07
N ILE A 105 4.16 -7.86 -4.14
CA ILE A 105 3.01 -8.20 -3.30
C ILE A 105 3.20 -9.59 -2.72
N LYS A 106 2.56 -9.86 -1.57
CA LYS A 106 2.50 -11.19 -0.97
C LYS A 106 1.07 -11.52 -0.61
N ASN A 107 0.60 -12.69 -1.02
CA ASN A 107 -0.67 -13.20 -0.53
C ASN A 107 -0.48 -13.78 0.87
N ILE A 108 -1.06 -13.13 1.87
CA ILE A 108 -1.03 -13.59 3.26
C ILE A 108 -2.34 -14.32 3.53
N LYS A 109 -2.25 -15.64 3.70
CA LYS A 109 -3.38 -16.43 4.22
C LYS A 109 -3.50 -16.19 5.72
N SER A 110 -4.73 -16.21 6.24
CA SER A 110 -4.97 -16.30 7.68
C SER A 110 -4.28 -17.55 8.25
N ARG A 111 -3.62 -17.43 9.41
CA ARG A 111 -2.98 -18.55 10.13
C ARG A 111 -3.92 -19.75 10.29
N ARG A 112 -5.20 -19.49 10.58
CA ARG A 112 -6.21 -20.56 10.69
C ARG A 112 -6.36 -21.34 9.39
N LYS A 113 -6.50 -20.63 8.26
CA LYS A 113 -6.64 -21.28 6.94
C LYS A 113 -5.35 -22.00 6.55
N GLN A 114 -4.20 -21.40 6.83
CA GLN A 114 -2.91 -22.02 6.58
C GLN A 114 -2.75 -23.32 7.38
N ALA A 115 -3.13 -23.33 8.66
CA ALA A 115 -3.09 -24.51 9.51
C ALA A 115 -3.98 -25.64 8.98
N ILE A 116 -5.21 -25.31 8.55
CA ILE A 116 -6.13 -26.27 7.91
C ILE A 116 -5.56 -26.83 6.61
N ASP A 117 -5.02 -25.96 5.74
CA ASP A 117 -4.45 -26.38 4.45
C ASP A 117 -3.20 -27.26 4.64
N SER A 118 -2.38 -26.99 5.66
CA SER A 118 -1.13 -27.73 5.94
C SER A 118 -1.34 -29.05 6.68
N HIS A 119 -2.36 -29.13 7.54
CA HIS A 119 -2.63 -30.31 8.38
C HIS A 119 -4.12 -30.68 8.34
N PRO A 120 -4.67 -31.16 7.21
CA PRO A 120 -6.10 -31.40 7.06
C PRO A 120 -6.67 -32.44 8.04
N ASP A 121 -5.87 -33.45 8.40
CA ASP A 121 -6.32 -34.58 9.21
C ASP A 121 -6.07 -34.41 10.73
N ASP A 122 -5.24 -33.44 11.13
CA ASP A 122 -4.88 -33.22 12.54
C ASP A 122 -5.49 -31.92 13.08
N ILE A 123 -6.65 -32.05 13.71
CA ILE A 123 -7.38 -30.94 14.32
C ILE A 123 -6.59 -30.31 15.48
N SER A 124 -5.74 -31.07 16.18
CA SER A 124 -4.93 -30.55 17.28
C SER A 124 -3.84 -29.64 16.74
N MET A 125 -3.11 -30.09 15.71
CA MET A 125 -2.09 -29.28 15.06
C MET A 125 -2.67 -28.07 14.32
N GLN A 126 -3.89 -28.19 13.76
CA GLN A 126 -4.61 -27.04 13.20
C GLN A 126 -4.87 -25.95 14.25
N LYS A 127 -5.30 -26.35 15.45
CA LYS A 127 -5.55 -25.41 16.56
C LYS A 127 -4.25 -24.72 16.97
N GLU A 128 -3.18 -25.49 17.16
CA GLU A 128 -1.87 -25.01 17.57
C GLU A 128 -1.27 -24.01 16.57
N LEU A 129 -1.32 -24.28 15.27
CA LEU A 129 -0.78 -23.37 14.25
C LEU A 129 -1.69 -22.16 13.96
N SER A 130 -2.96 -22.23 14.35
CA SER A 130 -3.90 -21.13 14.17
C SER A 130 -3.69 -19.98 15.15
N CYS A 131 -3.06 -20.25 16.30
CA CYS A 131 -2.77 -19.25 17.32
C CYS A 131 -1.34 -18.70 17.20
N VAL A 132 -1.04 -17.72 18.05
CA VAL A 132 0.29 -17.12 18.17
C VAL A 132 0.74 -17.32 19.62
N ARG A 133 1.89 -17.96 19.82
CA ARG A 133 2.47 -18.19 21.16
C ARG A 133 3.22 -16.95 21.67
N SER A 134 3.34 -16.81 22.99
CA SER A 134 4.18 -15.79 23.62
C SER A 134 5.63 -15.86 23.10
N GLN A 135 6.16 -17.06 22.93
CA GLN A 135 7.47 -17.29 22.30
C GLN A 135 7.56 -16.75 20.88
N GLU A 136 6.55 -16.99 20.03
CA GLU A 136 6.56 -16.47 18.66
C GLU A 136 6.51 -14.93 18.62
N VAL A 137 5.82 -14.32 19.58
CA VAL A 137 5.81 -12.86 19.72
C VAL A 137 7.20 -12.35 20.14
N ALA A 138 7.85 -13.01 21.10
CA ALA A 138 9.21 -12.67 21.54
C ALA A 138 10.22 -12.79 20.38
N ASP A 139 10.18 -13.91 19.65
CA ASP A 139 11.04 -14.16 18.49
C ASP A 139 10.82 -13.10 17.41
N PHE A 140 9.56 -12.72 17.15
CA PHE A 140 9.23 -11.68 16.18
C PHE A 140 9.78 -10.30 16.59
N ILE A 141 9.66 -9.92 17.86
CA ILE A 141 10.19 -8.66 18.39
C ILE A 141 11.71 -8.61 18.23
N MET A 142 12.40 -9.71 18.52
CA MET A 142 13.85 -9.84 18.37
C MET A 142 14.30 -9.83 16.91
N GLU A 143 13.64 -10.61 16.04
CA GLU A 143 13.96 -10.70 14.60
C GLU A 143 13.77 -9.36 13.90
N LYS A 144 12.66 -8.67 14.18
CA LYS A 144 12.33 -7.38 13.57
C LYS A 144 13.03 -6.21 14.24
N ARG A 145 13.77 -6.42 15.33
CA ARG A 145 14.44 -5.40 16.13
C ARG A 145 13.51 -4.22 16.45
N VAL A 146 12.28 -4.54 16.83
CA VAL A 146 11.28 -3.53 17.21
C VAL A 146 11.66 -2.86 18.53
N LEU A 147 12.34 -3.61 19.40
CA LEU A 147 12.92 -3.11 20.64
C LEU A 147 14.44 -3.16 20.56
N ASN A 148 15.09 -2.13 21.09
CA ASN A 148 16.56 -2.09 21.23
C ASN A 148 17.06 -2.79 22.49
N VAL A 149 16.15 -3.39 23.27
CA VAL A 149 16.42 -4.03 24.56
C VAL A 149 16.03 -5.50 24.44
N SER A 150 16.81 -6.39 25.06
CA SER A 150 16.45 -7.81 25.20
C SER A 150 15.19 -7.93 26.05
N ILE A 151 14.14 -8.52 25.49
CA ILE A 151 12.88 -8.78 26.17
C ILE A 151 12.80 -10.27 26.52
N THR A 152 12.38 -10.61 27.73
CA THR A 152 12.15 -12.00 28.13
C THR A 152 10.74 -12.45 27.73
N VAL A 153 10.51 -13.76 27.64
CA VAL A 153 9.17 -14.31 27.35
C VAL A 153 8.17 -13.92 28.44
N GLU A 154 8.61 -13.87 29.69
CA GLU A 154 7.81 -13.45 30.84
C GLU A 154 7.35 -11.99 30.72
N ASP A 155 8.22 -11.10 30.22
CA ASP A 155 7.84 -9.71 29.96
C ASP A 155 6.80 -9.62 28.85
N VAL A 156 6.95 -10.42 27.79
CA VAL A 156 5.96 -10.51 26.71
C VAL A 156 4.63 -11.02 27.26
N GLU A 157 4.63 -12.04 28.11
CA GLU A 157 3.41 -12.56 28.73
C GLU A 157 2.69 -11.51 29.57
N ARG A 158 3.41 -10.73 30.39
CA ARG A 158 2.81 -9.62 31.15
C ARG A 158 2.21 -8.56 30.23
N ILE A 159 2.89 -8.21 29.14
CA ILE A 159 2.36 -7.23 28.17
C ILE A 159 1.10 -7.78 27.49
N LEU A 160 1.09 -9.06 27.13
CA LEU A 160 -0.07 -9.71 26.55
C LEU A 160 -1.24 -9.81 27.55
N GLU A 161 -0.97 -10.04 28.83
CA GLU A 161 -1.99 -9.99 29.89
C GLU A 161 -2.64 -8.60 29.97
N VAL A 162 -1.85 -7.53 29.95
CA VAL A 162 -2.40 -6.17 29.90
C VAL A 162 -3.23 -5.96 28.64
N ALA A 163 -2.77 -6.42 27.48
CA ALA A 163 -3.54 -6.31 26.24
C ALA A 163 -4.85 -7.11 26.28
N ILE A 164 -4.91 -8.21 27.05
CA ILE A 164 -6.15 -8.95 27.32
C ILE A 164 -7.08 -8.13 28.22
N LEU A 165 -6.55 -7.51 29.27
CA LEU A 165 -7.32 -6.65 30.18
C LEU A 165 -7.92 -5.44 29.43
N ASP A 166 -7.17 -4.88 28.49
CA ASP A 166 -7.63 -3.80 27.61
C ASP A 166 -8.64 -4.26 26.55
N GLY A 167 -8.90 -5.57 26.44
CA GLY A 167 -9.78 -6.16 25.43
C GLY A 167 -9.23 -6.08 24.00
N ALA A 168 -7.94 -5.76 23.84
CA ALA A 168 -7.29 -5.67 22.54
C ALA A 168 -7.00 -7.05 21.93
N ILE A 169 -6.82 -8.06 22.77
CA ILE A 169 -6.62 -9.46 22.37
C ILE A 169 -7.39 -10.40 23.30
N GLU A 170 -7.70 -11.61 22.83
CA GLU A 170 -8.40 -12.62 23.61
C GLU A 170 -7.48 -13.83 23.86
N ARG A 171 -7.45 -14.32 25.11
CA ARG A 171 -6.84 -15.60 25.43
C ARG A 171 -7.83 -16.71 25.09
N ARG A 172 -7.40 -17.71 24.33
CA ARG A 172 -8.24 -18.89 24.13
C ARG A 172 -8.37 -19.70 25.41
N PRO A 173 -9.53 -20.35 25.61
CA PRO A 173 -9.82 -21.13 26.82
C PRO A 173 -9.00 -22.42 26.96
N ASP A 174 -8.19 -22.80 25.97
CA ASP A 174 -7.38 -24.03 26.00
C ASP A 174 -6.06 -23.90 26.78
N GLY A 175 -5.74 -22.72 27.33
CA GLY A 175 -4.84 -22.58 28.48
C GLY A 175 -3.37 -23.01 28.27
N LYS A 176 -2.92 -23.20 27.02
CA LYS A 176 -1.52 -23.52 26.68
C LYS A 176 -1.02 -22.70 25.50
#